data_AF-A0A068TWS2-F1
#
_entry.id   AF-A0A068TWS2-F1
#
_cell.length_a   1.000
_cell.length_b   1.000
_cell.length_c   1.000
_cell.angle_alpha   90.00
_cell.angle_beta   90.00
_cell.angle_gamma   90.00
#
_symmetry.space_group_name_H-M   'P 1'
#
loop_
_entity.id
_entity.type
_entity.pdbx_description
1 polymer ?
#
loop_
_entity_poly.entity_id
_entity_poly.type
_entity_poly.pdbx_seq_one_letter_code
_entity_poly.pdbx_strand_id
1 'polypeptide(L)'
;MYSTCHRPKEVPLKEKLVEHIEPLLVKNKVSLVLWGHVHRYERFCPLNNFTCGSLGKNGDHNWEAYPVHVVIGMSGQDWQPEWEPRADHPNDPVFPQPELSYFRAGQFGYTKIVATEKKLTFSFVGNHDGEVHDGVEIMAPGQVLNDAGTSSEEEATESWYHVKNISLLVCVAFVAYFLGFTSHFRKEAALDKNWARLKEEDV
;
A
#
# COMPACT_ATOMS: atom_id res chain seq x y z
N MET A 1 -2.54 -11.63 21.73
CA MET A 1 -1.92 -11.69 20.38
C MET A 1 -3.00 -11.43 19.35
N TYR A 2 -2.91 -10.31 18.62
CA TYR A 2 -3.79 -10.04 17.48
C TYR A 2 -3.24 -10.71 16.22
N SER A 3 -4.14 -11.19 15.37
CA SER A 3 -3.86 -11.72 14.03
C SER A 3 -5.18 -11.87 13.30
N THR A 4 -5.23 -11.48 12.03
CA THR A 4 -6.37 -11.74 11.13
C THR A 4 -6.22 -13.04 10.35
N CYS A 5 -5.30 -13.93 10.75
CA CYS A 5 -5.18 -15.28 10.18
C CYS A 5 -6.18 -16.27 10.77
N HIS A 6 -6.67 -17.18 9.94
CA HIS A 6 -7.62 -18.23 10.31
C HIS A 6 -6.97 -19.33 11.17
N ARG A 7 -7.14 -19.23 12.49
CA ARG A 7 -6.51 -20.13 13.48
C ARG A 7 -7.51 -20.50 14.60
N PRO A 8 -8.57 -21.27 14.31
CA PRO A 8 -9.65 -21.54 15.26
C PRO A 8 -9.17 -22.23 16.55
N LYS A 9 -8.14 -23.08 16.45
CA LYS A 9 -7.55 -23.78 17.61
C LYS A 9 -6.87 -22.83 18.60
N GLU A 10 -6.55 -21.61 18.21
CA GLU A 10 -5.78 -20.65 19.01
C GLU A 10 -6.64 -19.55 19.62
N VAL A 11 -7.92 -19.50 19.25
CA VAL A 11 -8.88 -18.51 19.77
C VAL A 11 -8.86 -18.47 21.30
N PRO A 12 -8.94 -19.61 22.04
CA PRO A 12 -8.96 -19.55 23.51
C PRO A 12 -7.68 -18.95 24.12
N LEU A 13 -6.52 -19.23 23.51
CA LEU A 13 -5.26 -18.67 23.97
C LEU A 13 -5.18 -17.16 23.67
N LYS A 14 -5.61 -16.74 22.47
CA LYS A 14 -5.64 -15.33 22.07
C LYS A 14 -6.55 -14.53 23.01
N GLU A 15 -7.73 -15.05 23.31
CA GLU A 15 -8.68 -14.45 24.26
C GLU A 15 -8.07 -14.28 25.64
N LYS A 16 -7.39 -15.31 26.17
CA LYS A 16 -6.73 -15.21 27.48
C LYS A 16 -5.59 -14.18 27.51
N LEU A 17 -4.86 -14.02 26.42
CA LEU A 17 -3.84 -12.98 26.30
C LEU A 17 -4.46 -11.59 26.27
N VAL A 18 -5.57 -11.40 25.55
CA VAL A 18 -6.30 -10.12 25.53
C VAL A 18 -6.88 -9.84 26.92
N GLU A 19 -7.51 -10.82 27.57
CA GLU A 19 -8.16 -10.66 28.87
C GLU A 19 -7.18 -10.30 30.00
N HIS A 20 -6.00 -10.94 30.04
CA HIS A 20 -5.10 -10.84 31.20
C HIS A 20 -3.81 -10.06 30.95
N ILE A 21 -3.32 -10.00 29.71
CA ILE A 21 -2.04 -9.35 29.40
C ILE A 21 -2.25 -7.95 28.83
N GLU A 22 -3.20 -7.76 27.92
CA GLU A 22 -3.42 -6.44 27.29
C GLU A 22 -3.70 -5.32 28.31
N PRO A 23 -4.52 -5.51 29.37
CA PRO A 23 -4.73 -4.46 30.36
C PRO A 23 -3.44 -4.00 31.04
N LEU A 24 -2.47 -4.91 31.19
CA LEU A 24 -1.16 -4.58 31.74
C LEU A 24 -0.32 -3.79 30.74
N LEU A 25 -0.39 -4.13 29.45
CA LEU A 25 0.32 -3.41 28.39
C LEU A 25 -0.20 -1.97 28.27
N VAL A 26 -1.53 -1.79 28.28
CA VAL A 26 -2.18 -0.47 28.24
C VAL A 26 -1.85 0.33 29.51
N LYS A 27 -2.06 -0.26 30.70
CA LYS A 27 -1.78 0.41 31.98
C LYS A 27 -0.34 0.91 32.10
N ASN A 28 0.63 0.15 31.58
CA ASN A 28 2.04 0.51 31.60
C ASN A 28 2.49 1.30 30.36
N LYS A 29 1.56 1.76 29.51
CA LYS A 29 1.82 2.60 28.34
C LYS A 29 2.86 1.99 27.38
N VAL A 30 2.77 0.68 27.17
CA VAL A 30 3.63 -0.02 26.20
C VAL A 30 3.34 0.54 24.81
N SER A 31 4.36 1.04 24.12
CA SER A 31 4.18 1.68 22.81
C SER A 31 4.08 0.68 21.65
N LEU A 32 4.84 -0.41 21.73
CA LEU A 32 4.98 -1.39 20.65
C LEU A 32 5.00 -2.80 21.23
N VAL A 33 4.21 -3.71 20.66
CA VAL A 33 4.09 -5.10 21.07
C VAL A 33 4.34 -6.00 19.88
N LEU A 34 5.34 -6.88 19.99
CA LEU A 34 5.78 -7.76 18.91
C LEU A 34 5.34 -9.20 19.18
N TRP A 35 4.73 -9.83 18.19
CA TRP A 35 4.25 -11.20 18.26
C TRP A 35 4.92 -12.06 17.20
N GLY A 36 5.41 -13.24 17.57
CA GLY A 36 5.83 -14.27 16.61
C GLY A 36 4.68 -15.22 16.28
N HIS A 37 5.03 -16.51 16.13
CA HIS A 37 4.12 -17.66 16.02
C HIS A 37 3.26 -17.74 14.75
N VAL A 38 2.64 -16.65 14.31
CA VAL A 38 1.94 -16.56 13.02
C VAL A 38 2.96 -16.23 11.94
N HIS A 39 3.16 -17.12 10.97
CA HIS A 39 4.18 -16.98 9.92
C HIS A 39 3.79 -15.97 8.81
N ARG A 40 3.47 -14.75 9.23
CA ARG A 40 3.11 -13.61 8.39
C ARG A 40 3.67 -12.34 9.03
N TYR A 41 3.68 -11.26 8.25
CA TYR A 41 3.80 -9.91 8.77
C TYR A 41 2.41 -9.26 8.84
N GLU A 42 2.07 -8.65 9.97
CA GLU A 42 0.82 -7.91 10.10
C GLU A 42 0.96 -6.79 11.14
N ARG A 43 0.70 -5.54 10.74
CA ARG A 43 0.69 -4.38 11.64
C ARG A 43 -0.74 -3.91 11.85
N PHE A 44 -1.08 -3.68 13.12
CA PHE A 44 -2.39 -3.20 13.53
C PHE A 44 -2.37 -1.69 13.82
N CYS A 45 -3.56 -1.09 13.88
CA CYS A 45 -3.74 0.19 14.56
C CYS A 45 -3.31 0.09 16.05
N PRO A 46 -3.13 1.22 16.77
CA PRO A 46 -3.07 1.19 18.23
C PRO A 46 -4.32 0.51 18.77
N LEU A 47 -4.19 -0.60 19.48
CA LEU A 47 -5.32 -1.45 19.86
C LEU A 47 -5.50 -1.54 21.37
N ASN A 48 -6.77 -1.55 21.78
CA ASN A 48 -7.20 -1.98 23.09
C ASN A 48 -8.52 -2.73 22.93
N ASN A 49 -8.56 -4.00 23.30
CA ASN A 49 -9.72 -4.87 23.21
C ASN A 49 -10.42 -4.77 21.84
N PHE A 50 -9.69 -5.05 20.76
CA PHE A 50 -10.14 -4.98 19.35
C PHE A 50 -10.65 -3.60 18.88
N THR A 51 -10.45 -2.55 19.67
CA THR A 51 -10.85 -1.19 19.32
C THR A 51 -9.61 -0.36 18.96
N CYS A 52 -9.63 0.27 17.78
CA CYS A 52 -8.57 1.19 17.39
C CYS A 52 -8.62 2.46 18.25
N GLY A 53 -7.50 2.79 18.88
CA GLY A 53 -7.31 4.04 19.61
C GLY A 53 -7.03 5.22 18.68
N SER A 54 -7.02 6.41 19.28
CA SER A 54 -6.59 7.63 18.58
C SER A 54 -5.10 7.56 18.23
N LEU A 55 -4.73 8.10 17.07
CA LEU A 55 -3.34 8.27 16.67
C LEU A 55 -2.67 9.48 17.35
N GLY A 56 -3.37 10.17 18.27
CA GLY A 56 -2.92 11.43 18.88
C GLY A 56 -2.85 12.58 17.88
N LYS A 57 -3.63 12.50 16.79
CA LYS A 57 -3.78 13.58 15.79
C LYS A 57 -4.80 14.61 16.30
N ASN A 58 -4.70 15.85 15.80
CA ASN A 58 -5.64 16.97 16.02
C ASN A 58 -5.59 17.70 17.37
N GLY A 59 -4.52 17.57 18.15
CA GLY A 59 -4.37 18.35 19.39
C GLY A 59 -5.43 18.05 20.45
N ASP A 60 -6.13 16.92 20.31
CA ASP A 60 -6.97 16.39 21.38
C ASP A 60 -6.06 16.12 22.58
N HIS A 61 -6.34 16.75 23.72
CA HIS A 61 -5.55 16.58 24.93
C HIS A 61 -6.08 15.45 25.82
N ASN A 62 -7.22 14.84 25.46
CA ASN A 62 -7.89 13.79 26.21
C ASN A 62 -7.74 12.39 25.57
N TRP A 63 -6.77 12.21 24.68
CA TRP A 63 -6.50 10.92 24.07
C TRP A 63 -5.62 10.02 24.95
N GLU A 64 -5.79 8.71 24.79
CA GLU A 64 -4.97 7.68 25.43
C GLU A 64 -4.14 6.94 24.36
N ALA A 65 -2.85 6.76 24.64
CA ALA A 65 -1.96 6.01 23.77
C ALA A 65 -2.14 4.50 23.99
N TYR A 66 -2.54 3.81 22.93
CA TYR A 66 -2.61 2.35 22.92
C TYR A 66 -1.39 1.71 22.26
N PRO A 67 -1.01 0.50 22.68
CA PRO A 67 0.08 -0.24 22.05
C PRO A 67 -0.21 -0.49 20.58
N VAL A 68 0.81 -0.28 19.73
CA VAL A 68 0.81 -0.79 18.36
C VAL A 68 1.19 -2.27 18.42
N HIS A 69 0.30 -3.14 17.95
CA HIS A 69 0.58 -4.57 17.86
C HIS A 69 1.11 -4.91 16.47
N VAL A 70 2.18 -5.70 16.41
CA VAL A 70 2.76 -6.18 15.15
C VAL A 70 3.08 -7.66 15.24
N VAL A 71 2.61 -8.43 14.27
CA VAL A 71 3.02 -9.81 14.03
C VAL A 71 4.26 -9.80 13.14
N ILE A 72 5.32 -10.43 13.62
CA ILE A 72 6.67 -10.45 13.02
C ILE A 72 7.17 -11.90 12.82
N GLY A 73 6.28 -12.85 12.51
CA GLY A 73 6.63 -14.28 12.39
C GLY A 73 7.09 -14.72 11.00
N MET A 74 7.34 -13.79 10.09
CA MET A 74 7.68 -14.02 8.68
C MET A 74 9.15 -14.42 8.41
N SER A 75 9.82 -15.09 9.34
CA SER A 75 11.28 -15.32 9.28
C SER A 75 11.72 -16.54 8.45
N GLY A 76 10.86 -17.12 7.61
CA GLY A 76 11.26 -18.18 6.67
C GLY A 76 10.56 -19.54 6.82
N GLN A 77 9.41 -19.62 7.48
CA GLN A 77 8.60 -20.85 7.48
C GLN A 77 7.69 -20.89 6.25
N ASP A 78 7.80 -21.97 5.47
CA ASP A 78 7.03 -22.23 4.24
C ASP A 78 5.53 -22.31 4.50
N TRP A 79 5.12 -22.94 5.61
CA TRP A 79 3.70 -22.98 5.96
C TRP A 79 3.24 -21.64 6.53
N GLN A 80 2.40 -20.93 5.78
CA GLN A 80 1.79 -19.69 6.22
C GLN A 80 0.27 -19.85 6.32
N PRO A 81 -0.36 -19.44 7.42
CA PRO A 81 -1.81 -19.56 7.57
C PRO A 81 -2.54 -18.65 6.56
N GLU A 82 -3.76 -19.07 6.22
CA GLU A 82 -4.69 -18.27 5.43
C GLU A 82 -5.24 -17.11 6.27
N TRP A 83 -5.67 -16.03 5.59
CA TRP A 83 -6.42 -14.97 6.24
C TRP A 83 -7.80 -15.49 6.65
N GLU A 84 -8.35 -15.01 7.76
CA GLU A 84 -9.70 -15.33 8.22
C GLU A 84 -10.71 -15.01 7.08
N PRO A 85 -11.40 -16.03 6.54
CA PRO A 85 -12.35 -15.81 5.46
C PRO A 85 -13.50 -14.91 5.90
N ARG A 86 -14.09 -14.18 4.96
CA ARG A 86 -15.32 -13.43 5.26
C ARG A 86 -16.48 -14.40 5.38
N ALA A 87 -17.37 -14.17 6.34
CA ALA A 87 -18.52 -15.05 6.60
C ALA A 87 -19.50 -15.11 5.41
N ASP A 88 -19.63 -14.02 4.65
CA ASP A 88 -20.48 -13.88 3.47
C ASP A 88 -19.81 -14.38 2.18
N HIS A 89 -18.48 -14.43 2.16
CA HIS A 89 -17.67 -14.78 0.99
C HIS A 89 -16.45 -15.65 1.38
N PRO A 90 -16.67 -16.92 1.78
CA PRO A 90 -15.63 -17.76 2.38
C PRO A 90 -14.54 -18.21 1.41
N ASN A 91 -14.80 -18.16 0.10
CA ASN A 91 -13.87 -18.61 -0.94
C ASN A 91 -13.17 -17.46 -1.66
N ASP A 92 -13.50 -16.21 -1.33
CA ASP A 92 -12.95 -15.04 -2.01
C ASP A 92 -11.77 -14.44 -1.23
N PRO A 93 -10.82 -13.76 -1.90
CA PRO A 93 -9.78 -13.01 -1.21
C PRO A 93 -10.36 -11.97 -0.23
N VAL A 94 -9.72 -11.83 0.94
CA VAL A 94 -10.14 -10.90 1.99
C VAL A 94 -9.84 -9.45 1.59
N PHE A 95 -10.85 -8.80 1.01
CA PHE A 95 -10.91 -7.40 0.62
C PHE A 95 -12.29 -6.78 0.93
N PRO A 96 -12.39 -5.55 1.49
CA PRO A 96 -11.28 -4.77 2.01
C PRO A 96 -10.61 -5.47 3.19
N GLN A 97 -9.37 -5.06 3.50
CA GLN A 97 -8.66 -5.52 4.70
C GLN A 97 -9.44 -5.09 5.96
N PRO A 98 -9.47 -5.89 7.04
CA PRO A 98 -10.11 -5.48 8.29
C PRO A 98 -9.54 -4.16 8.81
N GLU A 99 -10.38 -3.23 9.26
CA GLU A 99 -9.98 -1.86 9.63
C GLU A 99 -8.87 -1.79 10.69
N LEU A 100 -8.86 -2.76 11.61
CA LEU A 100 -7.85 -2.88 12.66
C LEU A 100 -6.46 -3.30 12.15
N SER A 101 -6.39 -3.92 10.97
CA SER A 101 -5.17 -4.37 10.32
C SER A 101 -4.78 -3.30 9.30
N TYR A 102 -3.67 -2.60 9.51
CA TYR A 102 -3.20 -1.54 8.61
C TYR A 102 -2.35 -2.06 7.47
N PHE A 103 -1.54 -3.10 7.72
CA PHE A 103 -0.72 -3.71 6.67
C PHE A 103 -0.57 -5.20 6.90
N ARG A 104 -0.61 -5.98 5.82
CA ARG A 104 -0.40 -7.43 5.82
C ARG A 104 0.61 -7.80 4.74
N ALA A 105 1.54 -8.69 5.05
CA ALA A 105 2.39 -9.32 4.03
C ALA A 105 2.58 -10.82 4.29
N GLY A 106 2.60 -11.55 3.18
CA GLY A 106 2.89 -12.98 3.12
C GLY A 106 4.31 -13.31 2.70
N GLN A 107 5.18 -12.31 2.61
CA GLN A 107 6.56 -12.48 2.19
C GLN A 107 7.47 -12.67 3.40
N PHE A 108 8.60 -13.35 3.18
CA PHE A 108 9.65 -13.41 4.19
C PHE A 108 10.35 -12.08 4.37
N GLY A 109 10.82 -11.84 5.59
CA GLY A 109 11.50 -10.61 5.94
C GLY A 109 11.90 -10.55 7.40
N TYR A 110 12.29 -9.36 7.81
CA TYR A 110 12.67 -9.05 9.19
C TYR A 110 12.26 -7.64 9.54
N THR A 111 12.37 -7.30 10.82
CA THR A 111 12.01 -5.97 11.31
C THR A 111 13.25 -5.24 11.83
N LYS A 112 13.27 -3.93 11.60
CA LYS A 112 14.30 -3.03 12.10
C LYS A 112 13.63 -2.02 13.04
N ILE A 113 14.20 -1.88 14.22
CA ILE A 113 13.74 -0.91 15.23
C ILE A 113 14.88 0.04 15.53
N VAL A 114 14.65 1.34 15.36
CA VAL A 114 15.59 2.40 15.70
C VAL A 114 14.89 3.32 16.69
N ALA A 115 15.44 3.46 17.89
CA ALA A 115 14.85 4.25 18.95
C ALA A 115 15.80 5.39 19.38
N THR A 116 15.19 6.52 19.69
CA THR A 116 15.80 7.70 20.33
C THR A 116 14.94 8.07 21.54
N GLU A 117 15.38 9.04 22.34
CA GLU A 117 14.58 9.57 23.45
C GLU A 117 13.22 10.14 23.00
N LYS A 118 13.15 10.66 21.76
CA LYS A 118 11.96 11.35 21.25
C LYS A 118 11.03 10.49 20.42
N LYS A 119 11.56 9.44 19.78
CA LYS A 119 10.79 8.59 18.87
C LYS A 119 11.38 7.20 18.68
N LEU A 120 10.52 6.27 18.34
CA LEU A 120 10.82 4.92 17.86
C LEU A 120 10.34 4.80 16.41
N THR A 121 11.23 4.36 15.52
CA THR A 121 10.91 4.02 14.14
C THR A 121 10.97 2.50 13.99
N PHE A 122 9.87 1.91 13.53
CA PHE A 122 9.75 0.50 13.20
C PHE A 122 9.64 0.36 11.68
N SER A 123 10.37 -0.59 11.10
CA SER A 123 10.32 -0.89 9.66
C SER A 123 10.27 -2.39 9.42
N PHE A 124 9.46 -2.82 8.46
CA PHE A 124 9.47 -4.16 7.89
C PHE A 124 10.27 -4.17 6.59
N VAL A 125 11.29 -5.02 6.53
CA VAL A 125 12.15 -5.19 5.36
C VAL A 125 11.87 -6.54 4.72
N GLY A 126 11.57 -6.53 3.42
CA GLY A 126 11.29 -7.72 2.64
C GLY A 126 12.58 -8.42 2.23
N ASN A 127 12.67 -9.74 2.38
CA ASN A 127 13.86 -10.50 1.96
C ASN A 127 14.00 -10.62 0.44
N HIS A 128 12.93 -10.37 -0.31
CA HIS A 128 12.91 -10.56 -1.77
C HIS A 128 13.65 -9.44 -2.52
N ASP A 129 13.68 -8.23 -1.96
CA ASP A 129 14.32 -7.05 -2.54
C ASP A 129 15.25 -6.31 -1.55
N GLY A 130 15.13 -6.56 -0.25
CA GLY A 130 15.90 -5.87 0.79
C GLY A 130 15.35 -4.47 1.12
N GLU A 131 14.17 -4.12 0.61
CA GLU A 131 13.57 -2.80 0.76
C GLU A 131 12.55 -2.74 1.90
N VAL A 132 12.22 -1.53 2.35
CA VAL A 132 11.20 -1.30 3.39
C VAL A 132 9.81 -1.31 2.75
N HIS A 133 8.95 -2.24 3.19
CA HIS A 133 7.58 -2.39 2.67
C HIS A 133 6.51 -1.82 3.60
N ASP A 134 6.83 -1.68 4.88
CA ASP A 134 5.94 -1.07 5.86
C ASP A 134 6.75 -0.39 6.98
N GLY A 135 6.17 0.63 7.58
CA GLY A 135 6.82 1.38 8.65
C GLY A 135 5.83 2.16 9.51
N VAL A 136 6.27 2.44 10.73
CA VAL A 136 5.54 3.32 11.66
C VAL A 136 6.53 4.07 12.54
N GLU A 137 6.24 5.36 12.76
CA GLU A 137 6.95 6.15 13.76
C GLU A 137 6.04 6.37 14.97
N ILE A 138 6.60 6.14 16.16
CA ILE A 138 5.93 6.34 17.43
C ILE A 138 6.72 7.37 18.23
N MET A 139 6.15 8.55 18.41
CA MET A 139 6.76 9.63 19.19
C MET A 139 6.59 9.34 20.68
N ALA A 140 7.54 9.72 21.53
CA ALA A 140 7.27 9.88 22.96
C ALA A 140 6.28 11.08 23.10
N PRO A 141 5.02 10.89 23.55
CA PRO A 141 4.53 10.01 24.63
C PRO A 141 3.72 8.75 24.24
N GLY A 142 3.71 8.38 22.96
CA GLY A 142 2.97 7.25 22.38
C GLY A 142 2.21 7.59 21.10
N GLN A 143 2.41 8.80 20.54
CA GLN A 143 1.68 9.29 19.38
C GLN A 143 2.17 8.56 18.13
N VAL A 144 1.25 8.04 17.32
CA VAL A 144 1.57 7.23 16.15
C VAL A 144 1.44 8.06 14.88
N LEU A 145 2.57 8.24 14.20
CA LEU A 145 2.63 8.86 12.89
C LEU A 145 2.57 7.74 11.86
N ASN A 146 1.37 7.58 11.28
CA ASN A 146 1.21 6.75 10.10
C ASN A 146 1.66 7.53 8.88
N ASP A 147 2.64 6.99 8.15
CA ASP A 147 2.95 7.35 6.77
C ASP A 147 2.01 6.65 5.77
N ALA A 148 0.97 5.98 6.28
CA ALA A 148 -0.09 5.39 5.48
C ALA A 148 -0.95 6.51 4.85
N GLY A 149 -0.50 7.01 3.70
CA GLY A 149 -1.33 7.66 2.70
C GLY A 149 -1.81 9.07 3.04
N THR A 150 -0.91 9.98 3.39
CA THR A 150 -1.14 11.41 3.09
C THR A 150 -0.04 11.90 2.16
N SER A 151 0.07 11.24 1.02
CA SER A 151 0.86 11.66 -0.13
C SER A 151 0.03 11.45 -1.39
N SER A 152 -1.14 12.09 -1.53
CA SER A 152 -1.88 12.03 -2.81
C SER A 152 -3.09 12.98 -2.94
N GLU A 153 -3.10 14.17 -2.33
CA GLU A 153 -3.99 15.24 -2.83
C GLU A 153 -3.20 16.25 -3.68
N GLU A 154 -1.98 16.60 -3.26
CA GLU A 154 -1.10 17.47 -4.04
C GLU A 154 -0.43 16.72 -5.21
N GLU A 155 0.02 15.46 -5.04
CA GLU A 155 0.64 14.69 -6.15
C GLU A 155 -0.39 14.21 -7.19
N ALA A 156 -1.63 13.91 -6.78
CA ALA A 156 -2.67 13.44 -7.69
C ALA A 156 -3.19 14.56 -8.61
N THR A 157 -3.21 15.80 -8.13
CA THR A 157 -3.63 16.96 -8.92
C THR A 157 -2.58 17.38 -9.95
N GLU A 158 -1.29 17.37 -9.57
CA GLU A 158 -0.17 17.60 -10.49
C GLU A 158 -0.10 16.51 -11.59
N SER A 159 -0.19 15.23 -11.21
CA SER A 159 -0.15 14.10 -12.16
C SER A 159 -1.30 14.14 -13.18
N TRP A 160 -2.53 14.42 -12.74
CA TRP A 160 -3.67 14.56 -13.64
C TRP A 160 -3.50 15.71 -14.64
N TYR A 161 -2.93 16.84 -14.20
CA TYR A 161 -2.66 17.99 -15.06
C TYR A 161 -1.61 17.66 -16.13
N HIS A 162 -0.54 16.95 -15.76
CA HIS A 162 0.49 16.48 -16.69
C HIS A 162 -0.04 15.47 -17.71
N VAL A 163 -0.84 14.49 -17.28
CA VAL A 163 -1.45 13.51 -18.20
C VAL A 163 -2.38 14.18 -19.21
N LYS A 164 -3.17 15.16 -18.78
CA LYS A 164 -4.06 15.92 -19.68
C LYS A 164 -3.26 16.72 -20.72
N ASN A 165 -2.17 17.37 -20.32
CA ASN A 165 -1.34 18.16 -21.23
C ASN A 165 -0.56 17.28 -22.23
N ILE A 166 -0.03 16.14 -21.79
CA ILE A 166 0.65 15.17 -22.66
C ILE A 166 -0.35 14.58 -23.67
N SER A 167 -1.55 14.21 -23.23
CA SER A 167 -2.62 13.70 -24.10
C SER A 167 -3.01 14.73 -25.18
N LEU A 168 -3.14 16.01 -24.81
CA LEU A 168 -3.43 17.09 -25.76
C LEU A 168 -2.31 17.23 -26.82
N LEU A 169 -1.05 17.20 -26.40
CA LEU A 169 0.10 17.31 -27.31
C LEU A 169 0.19 16.13 -28.29
N VAL A 170 -0.06 14.91 -27.80
CA VAL A 170 -0.09 13.71 -28.65
C VAL A 170 -1.23 13.78 -29.66
N CYS A 171 -2.43 14.21 -29.24
CA CYS A 171 -3.57 14.40 -30.15
C CYS A 171 -3.26 15.45 -31.24
N VAL A 172 -2.66 16.59 -30.88
CA VAL A 172 -2.27 17.63 -31.85
C VAL A 172 -1.23 17.10 -32.85
N ALA A 173 -0.21 16.38 -32.36
CA ALA A 173 0.79 15.77 -33.23
C ALA A 173 0.18 14.74 -34.19
N PHE A 174 -0.76 13.91 -33.71
CA PHE A 174 -1.45 12.91 -34.53
C PHE A 174 -2.30 13.57 -35.62
N VAL A 175 -3.08 14.60 -35.27
CA VAL A 175 -3.90 15.36 -36.23
C VAL A 175 -3.01 16.04 -37.28
N ALA A 176 -1.91 16.68 -36.86
CA ALA A 176 -0.96 17.30 -37.79
C ALA A 176 -0.32 16.28 -38.74
N TYR A 177 0.03 15.09 -38.23
CA TYR A 177 0.55 13.99 -39.04
C TYR A 177 -0.46 13.52 -40.08
N PHE A 178 -1.72 13.29 -39.70
CA PHE A 178 -2.77 12.86 -40.63
C PHE A 178 -3.11 13.92 -41.68
N LEU A 179 -3.16 15.19 -41.30
CA LEU A 179 -3.35 16.30 -42.25
C LEU A 179 -2.17 16.44 -43.21
N GLY A 180 -0.93 16.33 -42.70
CA GLY A 180 0.28 16.32 -43.50
C GLY A 180 0.29 15.16 -44.50
N PHE A 181 0.02 13.95 -44.02
CA PHE A 181 -0.04 12.72 -44.81
C PHE A 181 -1.09 12.82 -45.92
N THR A 182 -2.34 13.18 -45.60
CA THR A 182 -3.39 13.35 -46.61
C THR A 182 -3.09 14.46 -47.62
N SER A 183 -2.40 15.53 -47.23
CA SER A 183 -1.93 16.56 -48.16
C SER A 183 -0.83 16.05 -49.09
N HIS A 184 0.08 15.20 -48.60
CA HIS A 184 1.15 14.59 -49.38
C HIS A 184 0.57 13.64 -50.44
N PHE A 185 -0.33 12.74 -50.04
CA PHE A 185 -1.01 11.83 -50.98
C PHE A 185 -1.84 12.58 -52.03
N ARG A 186 -2.49 13.69 -51.65
CA ARG A 186 -3.19 14.55 -52.62
C ARG A 186 -2.25 15.21 -53.61
N LYS A 187 -1.05 15.65 -53.18
CA LYS A 187 -0.03 16.22 -54.06
C LYS A 187 0.57 15.17 -54.99
N GLU A 188 0.89 13.98 -54.50
CA GLU A 188 1.37 12.88 -55.34
C GLU A 188 0.32 12.46 -56.38
N ALA A 189 -0.96 12.30 -55.98
CA ALA A 189 -2.04 11.98 -56.92
C ALA A 189 -2.32 13.10 -57.95
N ALA A 190 -2.02 14.37 -57.61
CA ALA A 190 -2.11 15.48 -58.55
C ALA A 190 -0.89 15.55 -59.50
N LEU A 191 0.29 15.15 -59.04
CA LEU A 191 1.50 15.01 -59.85
C LEU A 191 1.38 13.85 -60.84
N ASP A 192 0.82 12.72 -60.42
CA ASP A 192 0.64 11.53 -61.25
C ASP A 192 -0.36 11.77 -62.41
N LYS A 193 -1.38 12.61 -62.20
CA LYS A 193 -2.32 13.02 -63.26
C LYS A 193 -1.73 13.93 -64.34
N ASN A 194 -0.55 14.54 -64.11
CA ASN A 194 0.10 15.45 -65.06
C ASN A 194 1.12 14.75 -65.96
N TRP A 195 1.35 13.45 -65.82
CA TRP A 195 2.18 12.69 -66.75
C TRP A 195 1.37 12.28 -67.98
N ALA A 196 1.38 13.14 -68.99
CA ALA A 196 1.00 12.74 -70.34
C ALA A 196 2.02 11.73 -70.87
N ARG A 197 1.54 10.54 -71.24
CA ARG A 197 2.31 9.48 -71.90
C ARG A 197 2.90 10.02 -73.21
N LEU A 198 4.22 10.14 -73.29
CA LEU A 198 4.93 10.40 -74.55
C LEU A 198 4.62 9.27 -75.53
N LYS A 199 4.18 9.63 -76.74
CA LYS A 199 4.01 8.68 -77.85
C LYS A 199 5.39 8.12 -78.19
N GLU A 200 5.49 6.79 -78.19
CA GLU A 200 6.57 6.09 -78.89
C GLU A 200 6.31 6.26 -80.40
N GLU A 201 7.22 6.96 -81.08
CA GLU A 201 7.35 6.93 -82.53
C GLU A 201 8.34 5.80 -82.87
N ASP A 202 7.83 4.72 -83.45
CA ASP A 202 8.64 3.69 -84.12
C ASP A 202 8.52 3.88 -85.64
N VAL A 203 9.69 4.15 -86.25
CA VAL A 203 10.18 3.94 -87.65
C VAL A 203 9.18 3.88 -88.80
#